data_AF-A0A352L1B0-F1
#
_entry.id   AF-A0A352L1B0-F1
#
_cell.length_a   1.000
_cell.length_b   1.000
_cell.length_c   1.000
_cell.angle_alpha   90.00
_cell.angle_beta   90.00
_cell.angle_gamma   90.00
#
_symmetry.space_group_name_H-M   'P 1'
#
loop_
_entity.id
_entity.type
_entity.pdbx_description
1 polymer ?
#
loop_
_entity_poly.entity_id
_entity_poly.type
_entity_poly.pdbx_seq_one_letter_code
_entity_poly.pdbx_strand_id
1 'polypeptide(L)'
;VLDFETTGLSPGLDRVVEVSVVRVDPGGGPPRLVLDTLVNPERPMAATEVHGIRGAHVRNAPRFHEIAGELVRATAGCVVAAYNAYFDMKFLEFELGLSGIRQLPPFFCLMYLRPMLDLGVRCSLEQACQAHGHPYVATHAAADDAMASAELYRIYAGEISRRSVQTFGDLARLRRYRFVESFRRQPLSEPQHAAMTRGRLVSRSIAVGG
;
A
#
# COMPACT_ATOMS: atom_id res chain seq x y z
N VAL A 1 -0.25 -2.89 4.87
CA VAL A 1 -1.12 -2.71 3.70
C VAL A 1 -0.65 -1.46 2.98
N LEU A 2 -0.36 -1.57 1.69
CA LEU A 2 0.07 -0.49 0.82
C LEU A 2 -1.08 -0.21 -0.15
N ASP A 3 -1.32 1.06 -0.43
CA ASP A 3 -2.22 1.53 -1.46
C ASP A 3 -1.62 2.76 -2.16
N PHE A 4 -1.90 2.91 -3.45
CA PHE A 4 -1.47 4.04 -4.28
C PHE A 4 -2.62 4.60 -5.10
N GLU A 5 -2.69 5.93 -5.14
CA GLU A 5 -3.37 6.64 -6.22
C GLU A 5 -2.36 7.11 -7.26
N THR A 6 -2.77 7.13 -8.52
CA THR A 6 -1.86 7.34 -9.65
C THR A 6 -2.52 8.15 -10.77
N THR A 7 -1.72 8.74 -11.66
CA THR A 7 -2.24 9.47 -12.83
C THR A 7 -2.88 8.56 -13.89
N GLY A 8 -2.83 7.23 -13.74
CA GLY A 8 -3.31 6.25 -14.72
C GLY A 8 -2.79 4.84 -14.43
N LEU A 9 -2.94 3.90 -15.37
CA LEU A 9 -2.76 2.47 -15.07
C LEU A 9 -1.39 1.88 -15.41
N SER A 10 -0.48 2.66 -16.02
CA SER A 10 0.74 2.14 -16.64
C SER A 10 2.00 2.79 -16.07
N PRO A 11 2.75 2.12 -15.16
CA PRO A 11 3.99 2.68 -14.60
C PRO A 11 4.97 3.14 -15.68
N GLY A 12 5.54 4.32 -15.49
CA GLY A 12 6.39 5.01 -16.47
C GLY A 12 5.62 6.00 -17.33
N LEU A 13 4.51 5.57 -17.94
CA LEU A 13 3.56 6.45 -18.61
C LEU A 13 2.68 7.22 -17.61
N ASP A 14 2.47 6.63 -16.44
CA ASP A 14 1.76 7.15 -15.29
C ASP A 14 2.65 7.13 -14.04
N ARG A 15 2.29 7.93 -13.03
CA ARG A 15 3.05 8.08 -11.77
C ARG A 15 2.14 8.07 -10.57
N VAL A 16 2.74 7.74 -9.43
CA VAL A 16 2.10 7.84 -8.12
C VAL A 16 1.81 9.30 -7.78
N VAL A 17 0.62 9.57 -7.26
CA VAL A 17 0.17 10.89 -6.77
C VAL A 17 -0.21 10.87 -5.30
N GLU A 18 -0.43 9.69 -4.72
CA GLU A 18 -0.61 9.48 -3.28
C GLU A 18 -0.10 8.09 -2.91
N VAL A 19 0.46 7.96 -1.72
CA VAL A 19 0.84 6.67 -1.13
C VAL A 19 0.39 6.61 0.31
N SER A 20 -0.19 5.46 0.68
CA SER A 20 -0.58 5.18 2.05
C SER A 20 -0.10 3.80 2.51
N VAL A 21 0.40 3.73 3.75
CA VAL A 21 0.83 2.49 4.39
C VAL A 21 0.17 2.34 5.75
N VAL A 22 -0.62 1.29 5.89
CA VAL A 22 -1.26 0.89 7.14
C VAL A 22 -0.59 -0.36 7.70
N ARG A 23 -0.10 -0.31 8.94
CA ARG A 23 0.47 -1.47 9.64
C ARG A 23 -0.58 -2.21 10.44
N VAL A 24 -0.54 -3.53 10.34
CA VAL A 24 -1.35 -4.46 11.14
C VAL A 24 -0.39 -5.34 11.90
N ASP A 25 -0.44 -5.29 13.24
CA ASP A 25 0.46 -6.08 14.07
C ASP A 25 -0.04 -7.53 14.22
N PRO A 26 0.85 -8.54 14.20
CA PRO A 26 0.49 -9.94 14.42
C PRO A 26 -0.22 -10.20 15.76
N GLY A 27 0.07 -9.37 16.78
CA GLY A 27 -0.47 -9.50 18.13
C GLY A 27 -1.91 -9.02 18.32
N GLY A 28 -2.58 -8.54 17.26
CA GLY A 28 -4.00 -8.18 17.33
C GLY A 28 -4.28 -6.81 17.96
N GLY A 29 -3.74 -5.75 17.35
CA GLY A 29 -4.10 -4.35 17.63
C GLY A 29 -4.90 -3.70 16.49
N PRO A 30 -5.42 -2.47 16.68
CA PRO A 30 -6.04 -1.72 15.60
C PRO A 30 -5.01 -1.41 14.49
N PRO A 31 -5.42 -1.41 13.20
CA PRO A 31 -4.56 -0.94 12.13
C PRO A 31 -4.08 0.49 12.37
N ARG A 32 -2.84 0.79 11.99
CA ARG A 32 -2.23 2.12 12.15
C ARG A 32 -1.74 2.66 10.82
N LEU A 33 -2.24 3.81 10.41
CA LEU A 33 -1.68 4.58 9.30
C LEU A 33 -0.30 5.11 9.73
N VAL A 34 0.76 4.68 9.03
CA VAL A 34 2.16 5.01 9.38
C VAL A 34 2.89 5.81 8.30
N LEU A 35 2.32 5.89 7.11
CA LEU A 35 2.72 6.78 6.03
C LEU A 35 1.46 7.14 5.27
N ASP A 36 1.26 8.43 5.02
CA ASP A 36 0.21 8.93 4.15
C ASP A 36 0.70 10.26 3.57
N THR A 37 0.88 10.32 2.26
CA THR A 37 1.41 11.51 1.62
C THR A 37 1.05 11.61 0.15
N LEU A 38 0.72 12.83 -0.27
CA LEU A 38 0.67 13.18 -1.67
C LEU A 38 2.08 13.14 -2.28
N VAL A 39 2.13 12.85 -3.57
CA VAL A 39 3.38 12.78 -4.34
C VAL A 39 3.25 13.68 -5.56
N ASN A 40 4.26 14.51 -5.80
CA ASN A 40 4.38 15.25 -7.05
C ASN A 40 4.78 14.27 -8.17
N PRO A 41 3.91 14.03 -9.17
CA PRO A 41 4.19 13.04 -10.21
C PRO A 41 5.19 13.55 -11.27
N GLU A 42 5.63 14.81 -11.16
CA GLU A 42 6.50 15.50 -12.12
C GLU A 42 5.95 15.47 -13.55
N ARG A 43 4.61 15.52 -13.69
CA ARG A 43 3.87 15.54 -14.95
C ARG A 43 2.46 16.11 -14.78
N PRO A 44 1.72 16.39 -15.88
CA PRO A 44 0.33 16.78 -15.79
C PRO A 44 -0.51 15.75 -15.02
N MET A 45 -1.44 16.24 -14.20
CA MET A 45 -2.39 15.38 -13.50
C MET A 45 -3.41 14.77 -14.47
N ALA A 46 -3.80 13.54 -14.18
CA ALA A 46 -4.88 12.78 -14.80
C ALA A 46 -5.53 11.89 -13.73
N ALA A 47 -6.64 11.21 -14.06
CA ALA A 47 -7.44 10.40 -13.13
C ALA A 47 -8.04 11.18 -11.93
N THR A 48 -8.05 12.51 -11.99
CA THR A 48 -8.65 13.38 -10.97
C THR A 48 -10.13 13.06 -10.70
N GLU A 49 -10.86 12.59 -11.72
CA GLU A 49 -12.23 12.14 -11.61
C GLU A 49 -12.41 10.87 -10.76
N VAL A 50 -11.35 10.10 -10.56
CA VAL A 50 -11.33 8.89 -9.74
C VAL A 50 -11.02 9.25 -8.29
N HIS A 51 -9.84 9.81 -8.04
CA HIS A 51 -9.30 10.04 -6.68
C HIS A 51 -9.48 11.48 -6.14
N GLY A 52 -10.00 12.40 -6.95
CA GLY A 52 -10.20 13.80 -6.53
C GLY A 52 -8.93 14.67 -6.41
N ILE A 53 -7.72 14.07 -6.44
CA ILE A 53 -6.44 14.79 -6.42
C ILE A 53 -6.25 15.64 -7.68
N ARG A 54 -6.00 16.94 -7.48
CA ARG A 54 -5.79 17.95 -8.53
C ARG A 54 -4.34 18.40 -8.56
N GLY A 55 -3.92 18.99 -9.68
CA GLY A 55 -2.56 19.52 -9.86
C GLY A 55 -2.15 20.55 -8.79
N ALA A 56 -3.10 21.29 -8.24
CA ALA A 56 -2.85 22.22 -7.14
C ALA A 56 -2.46 21.52 -5.82
N HIS A 57 -2.97 20.31 -5.56
CA HIS A 57 -2.69 19.56 -4.33
C HIS A 57 -1.25 19.01 -4.35
N VAL A 58 -0.79 18.52 -5.51
CA VAL A 58 0.52 17.83 -5.64
C VAL A 58 1.67 18.76 -6.02
N ARG A 59 1.40 20.02 -6.40
CA ARG A 59 2.44 20.96 -6.87
C ARG A 59 3.60 21.11 -5.90
N ASN A 60 3.30 21.19 -4.61
CA ASN A 60 4.29 21.36 -3.53
C ASN A 60 4.52 20.08 -2.72
N ALA A 61 3.91 18.96 -3.15
CA ALA A 61 4.13 17.66 -2.54
C ALA A 61 5.56 17.17 -2.85
N PRO A 62 6.14 16.30 -2.00
CA PRO A 62 7.42 15.69 -2.29
C PRO A 62 7.35 14.83 -3.55
N ARG A 63 8.45 14.71 -4.28
CA ARG A 63 8.59 13.74 -5.37
C ARG A 63 8.80 12.34 -4.79
N PHE A 64 8.54 11.31 -5.59
CA PHE A 64 8.63 9.94 -5.08
C PHE A 64 10.00 9.60 -4.48
N HIS A 65 11.09 10.00 -5.13
CA HIS A 65 12.45 9.69 -4.65
C HIS A 65 12.76 10.34 -3.29
N GLU A 66 12.06 11.42 -2.93
CA GLU A 66 12.22 12.09 -1.63
C GLU A 66 11.54 11.29 -0.50
N ILE A 67 10.47 10.54 -0.81
CA ILE A 67 9.74 9.69 0.15
C ILE A 67 10.12 8.20 0.07
N ALA A 68 10.91 7.78 -0.92
CA ALA A 68 11.27 6.38 -1.12
C ALA A 68 11.90 5.73 0.13
N GLY A 69 12.80 6.45 0.82
CA GLY A 69 13.40 5.95 2.06
C GLY A 69 12.41 5.82 3.21
N GLU A 70 11.41 6.69 3.28
CA GLU A 70 10.33 6.61 4.27
C GLU A 70 9.39 5.44 3.98
N LEU A 71 9.04 5.23 2.72
CA LEU A 71 8.25 4.08 2.28
C LEU A 71 8.95 2.75 2.58
N VAL A 72 10.26 2.66 2.34
CA VAL A 72 11.07 1.50 2.72
C VAL A 72 11.06 1.29 4.22
N ARG A 73 11.23 2.35 5.03
CA ARG A 73 11.12 2.24 6.50
C ARG A 73 9.73 1.80 6.96
N ALA A 74 8.67 2.34 6.36
CA ALA A 74 7.28 2.01 6.70
C ALA A 74 6.93 0.54 6.41
N THR A 75 7.66 -0.10 5.47
CA THR A 75 7.47 -1.49 5.05
C THR A 75 8.60 -2.44 5.47
N ALA A 76 9.60 -1.95 6.20
CA ALA A 76 10.75 -2.73 6.63
C ALA A 76 10.33 -3.90 7.54
N GLY A 77 10.96 -5.06 7.34
CA GLY A 77 10.67 -6.30 8.08
C GLY A 77 9.26 -6.86 7.85
N CYS A 78 8.45 -6.27 6.97
CA CYS A 78 7.06 -6.64 6.77
C CYS A 78 6.86 -7.44 5.48
N VAL A 79 5.76 -8.19 5.47
CA VAL A 79 5.12 -8.65 4.23
C VAL A 79 4.13 -7.57 3.80
N VAL A 80 4.21 -7.14 2.55
CA VAL A 80 3.28 -6.13 2.01
C VAL A 80 1.98 -6.80 1.61
N ALA A 81 0.86 -6.17 1.97
CA ALA A 81 -0.46 -6.55 1.49
C ALA A 81 -1.03 -5.40 0.70
N ALA A 82 -1.78 -5.67 -0.35
CA ALA A 82 -2.60 -4.69 -1.05
C ALA A 82 -3.88 -5.37 -1.53
N TYR A 83 -4.96 -4.62 -1.72
CA TYR A 83 -6.21 -5.24 -2.17
C TYR A 83 -6.05 -5.77 -3.59
N ASN A 84 -5.57 -4.94 -4.51
CA ASN A 84 -5.21 -5.30 -5.87
C ASN A 84 -3.69 -5.25 -6.11
N ALA A 85 -2.93 -6.04 -5.35
CA ALA A 85 -1.45 -6.00 -5.38
C ALA A 85 -0.80 -6.10 -6.77
N TYR A 86 -1.46 -6.60 -7.82
CA TYR A 86 -0.91 -6.52 -9.17
C TYR A 86 -0.68 -5.07 -9.64
N PHE A 87 -1.59 -4.16 -9.27
CA PHE A 87 -1.51 -2.75 -9.59
C PHE A 87 -0.42 -2.08 -8.74
N ASP A 88 -0.56 -2.14 -7.42
CA ASP A 88 0.30 -1.43 -6.48
C ASP A 88 1.77 -1.84 -6.62
N MET A 89 2.03 -3.14 -6.73
CA MET A 89 3.40 -3.65 -6.77
C MET A 89 4.13 -3.27 -8.06
N LYS A 90 3.41 -3.04 -9.17
CA LYS A 90 4.04 -2.57 -10.42
C LYS A 90 4.45 -1.10 -10.32
N PHE A 91 3.64 -0.27 -9.67
CA PHE A 91 4.02 1.12 -9.36
C PHE A 91 5.16 1.16 -8.34
N LEU A 92 5.09 0.34 -7.28
CA LEU A 92 6.15 0.24 -6.29
C LEU A 92 7.50 -0.14 -6.94
N GLU A 93 7.50 -1.17 -7.79
CA GLU A 93 8.71 -1.64 -8.50
C GLU A 93 9.30 -0.56 -9.39
N PHE A 94 8.46 0.13 -10.15
CA PHE A 94 8.90 1.19 -11.04
C PHE A 94 9.51 2.37 -10.27
N GLU A 95 8.80 2.88 -9.27
CA GLU A 95 9.19 4.09 -8.55
C GLU A 95 10.40 3.85 -7.61
N LEU A 96 10.46 2.69 -6.95
CA LEU A 96 11.66 2.27 -6.22
C LEU A 96 12.85 2.06 -7.18
N GLY A 97 12.60 1.50 -8.36
CA GLY A 97 13.62 1.32 -9.40
C GLY A 97 14.25 2.65 -9.85
N LEU A 98 13.45 3.70 -10.03
CA LEU A 98 13.94 5.06 -10.30
C LEU A 98 14.78 5.63 -9.15
N SER A 99 14.51 5.17 -7.93
CA SER A 99 15.24 5.56 -6.72
C SER A 99 16.45 4.65 -6.43
N GLY A 100 16.81 3.75 -7.36
CA GLY A 100 17.93 2.81 -7.24
C GLY A 100 17.66 1.57 -6.38
N ILE A 101 16.42 1.38 -5.90
CA ILE A 101 16.00 0.27 -5.04
C ILE A 101 15.33 -0.79 -5.90
N ARG A 102 16.02 -1.90 -6.17
CA ARG A 102 15.54 -2.97 -7.05
C ARG A 102 14.85 -4.14 -6.32
N GLN A 103 14.87 -4.13 -4.99
CA GLN A 103 14.24 -5.16 -4.18
C GLN A 103 12.79 -4.78 -3.89
N LEU A 104 11.87 -5.72 -4.10
CA LEU A 104 10.52 -5.65 -3.53
C LEU A 104 10.42 -6.54 -2.30
N PRO A 105 9.60 -6.16 -1.30
CA PRO A 105 9.27 -7.05 -0.20
C PRO A 105 8.46 -8.26 -0.68
N PRO A 106 8.37 -9.34 0.11
CA PRO A 106 7.34 -10.35 -0.09
C PRO A 106 5.97 -9.68 0.03
N PHE A 107 5.01 -10.12 -0.79
CA PHE A 107 3.69 -9.49 -0.82
C PHE A 107 2.55 -10.46 -1.09
N PHE A 108 1.33 -10.11 -0.68
CA PHE A 108 0.12 -10.83 -1.08
C PHE A 108 -1.04 -9.88 -1.44
N CYS A 109 -1.99 -10.42 -2.19
CA CYS A 109 -3.14 -9.74 -2.72
C CYS A 109 -4.39 -10.21 -2.00
N LEU A 110 -5.04 -9.31 -1.26
CA LEU A 110 -6.25 -9.65 -0.49
C LEU A 110 -7.38 -10.12 -1.40
N MET A 111 -7.55 -9.49 -2.57
CA MET A 111 -8.56 -9.90 -3.55
C MET A 111 -8.36 -11.35 -4.02
N TYR A 112 -7.11 -11.81 -4.19
CA TYR A 112 -6.83 -13.20 -4.57
C TYR A 112 -6.85 -14.15 -3.37
N LEU A 113 -6.56 -13.67 -2.17
CA LEU A 113 -6.59 -14.44 -0.93
C LEU A 113 -8.03 -14.81 -0.54
N ARG A 114 -9.00 -13.91 -0.77
CA ARG A 114 -10.43 -14.12 -0.49
C ARG A 114 -10.97 -15.49 -0.94
N PRO A 115 -10.90 -15.89 -2.23
CA PRO A 115 -11.35 -17.21 -2.67
C PRO A 115 -10.46 -18.37 -2.20
N MET A 116 -9.19 -18.13 -1.85
CA MET A 116 -8.33 -19.18 -1.28
C MET A 116 -8.76 -19.58 0.13
N LEU A 117 -9.31 -18.62 0.87
CA LEU A 117 -9.83 -18.80 2.22
C LEU A 117 -11.34 -19.13 2.22
N ASP A 118 -11.92 -19.42 1.05
CA ASP A 118 -13.36 -19.64 0.84
C ASP A 118 -14.25 -18.52 1.42
N LEU A 119 -13.75 -17.28 1.43
CA LEU A 119 -14.47 -16.10 1.92
C LEU A 119 -15.33 -15.44 0.82
N GLY A 120 -15.48 -16.09 -0.33
CA GLY A 120 -16.22 -15.60 -1.50
C GLY A 120 -15.36 -15.51 -2.77
N VAL A 121 -15.98 -15.09 -3.87
CA VAL A 121 -15.28 -14.84 -5.13
C VAL A 121 -14.50 -13.52 -5.09
N ARG A 122 -13.63 -13.29 -6.08
CA ARG A 122 -12.98 -11.99 -6.25
C ARG A 122 -14.02 -10.91 -6.58
N CYS A 123 -13.90 -9.77 -5.94
CA CYS A 123 -14.83 -8.64 -6.06
C CYS A 123 -14.08 -7.33 -5.77
N SER A 124 -14.75 -6.17 -5.87
CA SER A 124 -14.17 -4.89 -5.44
C SER A 124 -13.92 -4.87 -3.93
N LEU A 125 -13.08 -3.92 -3.46
CA LEU A 125 -12.81 -3.71 -2.05
C LEU A 125 -14.11 -3.41 -1.29
N GLU A 126 -14.92 -2.50 -1.82
CA GLU A 126 -16.25 -2.18 -1.31
C GLU A 126 -17.12 -3.43 -1.13
N GLN A 127 -17.24 -4.26 -2.17
CA GLN A 127 -18.04 -5.48 -2.10
C GLN A 127 -17.50 -6.48 -1.06
N ALA A 128 -16.17 -6.58 -0.92
CA ALA A 128 -15.57 -7.44 0.09
C ALA A 128 -15.84 -6.92 1.51
N CYS A 129 -15.70 -5.61 1.75
CA CYS A 129 -16.02 -4.97 3.02
C CYS A 129 -17.49 -5.18 3.40
N GLN A 130 -18.41 -4.90 2.47
CA GLN A 130 -19.85 -5.09 2.68
C GLN A 130 -20.21 -6.55 3.01
N ALA A 131 -19.60 -7.52 2.30
CA ALA A 131 -19.81 -8.95 2.56
C ALA A 131 -19.36 -9.40 3.96
N HIS A 132 -18.53 -8.62 4.64
CA HIS A 132 -18.07 -8.87 6.00
C HIS A 132 -18.69 -7.93 7.05
N GLY A 133 -19.75 -7.20 6.69
CA GLY A 133 -20.43 -6.29 7.61
C GLY A 133 -19.59 -5.07 7.99
N HIS A 134 -18.61 -4.70 7.16
CA HIS A 134 -17.83 -3.47 7.30
C HIS A 134 -18.37 -2.44 6.29
N PRO A 135 -19.21 -1.47 6.71
CA PRO A 135 -19.73 -0.45 5.81
C PRO A 135 -18.58 0.40 5.29
N TYR A 136 -18.31 0.27 4.00
CA TYR A 136 -17.29 1.01 3.28
C TYR A 136 -17.87 1.39 1.92
N VAL A 137 -17.57 2.60 1.48
CA VAL A 137 -17.86 3.10 0.14
C VAL A 137 -16.52 3.56 -0.42
N ALA A 138 -16.17 3.13 -1.62
CA ALA A 138 -14.88 3.49 -2.21
C ALA A 138 -14.76 5.02 -2.32
N THR A 139 -13.75 5.59 -1.67
CA THR A 139 -13.44 7.02 -1.73
C THR A 139 -12.32 7.34 -2.72
N HIS A 140 -11.54 6.32 -3.14
CA HIS A 140 -10.33 6.48 -3.94
C HIS A 140 -9.35 7.48 -3.30
N ALA A 141 -9.30 7.42 -1.97
CA ALA A 141 -8.26 8.03 -1.17
C ALA A 141 -7.41 6.88 -0.61
N ALA A 142 -6.10 6.93 -0.85
CA ALA A 142 -5.24 5.79 -0.58
C ALA A 142 -5.27 5.39 0.91
N ALA A 143 -5.42 6.37 1.81
CA ALA A 143 -5.53 6.13 3.25
C ALA A 143 -6.78 5.33 3.62
N ASP A 144 -7.95 5.69 3.08
CA ASP A 144 -9.22 5.02 3.35
C ASP A 144 -9.23 3.61 2.78
N ASP A 145 -8.77 3.44 1.52
CA ASP A 145 -8.67 2.14 0.86
C ASP A 145 -7.68 1.21 1.58
N ALA A 146 -6.53 1.74 2.02
CA ALA A 146 -5.56 0.98 2.81
C ALA A 146 -6.09 0.57 4.19
N MET A 147 -6.85 1.45 4.86
CA MET A 147 -7.48 1.16 6.16
C MET A 147 -8.58 0.11 6.03
N ALA A 148 -9.47 0.24 5.06
CA ALA A 148 -10.52 -0.75 4.78
C ALA A 148 -9.91 -2.12 4.42
N SER A 149 -8.85 -2.11 3.60
CA SER A 149 -8.07 -3.31 3.27
C SER A 149 -7.41 -3.93 4.49
N ALA A 150 -6.92 -3.13 5.44
CA ALA A 150 -6.33 -3.61 6.69
C ALA A 150 -7.37 -4.27 7.61
N GLU A 151 -8.59 -3.71 7.69
CA GLU A 151 -9.68 -4.34 8.43
C GLU A 151 -10.10 -5.67 7.80
N LEU A 152 -10.21 -5.74 6.47
CA LEU A 152 -10.42 -7.02 5.77
C LEU A 152 -9.31 -8.02 6.06
N TYR A 153 -8.05 -7.58 6.06
CA TYR A 153 -6.94 -8.47 6.36
C TYR A 153 -7.03 -9.06 7.76
N ARG A 154 -7.50 -8.33 8.77
CA ARG A 154 -7.70 -8.87 10.13
C ARG A 154 -8.69 -10.04 10.14
N ILE A 155 -9.76 -9.95 9.35
CA ILE A 155 -10.72 -11.04 9.17
C ILE A 155 -10.05 -12.23 8.49
N TYR A 156 -9.27 -11.99 7.44
CA TYR A 156 -8.61 -13.03 6.66
C TYR A 156 -7.52 -13.73 7.48
N ALA A 157 -6.80 -12.98 8.32
CA ALA A 157 -5.81 -13.51 9.27
C ALA A 157 -6.45 -14.43 10.32
N GLY A 158 -7.66 -14.10 10.79
CA GLY A 158 -8.45 -15.00 11.63
C GLY A 158 -8.77 -16.33 10.92
N GLU A 159 -9.12 -16.27 9.64
CA GLU A 159 -9.41 -17.48 8.86
C GLU A 159 -8.16 -18.31 8.53
N ILE A 160 -7.05 -17.66 8.20
CA ILE A 160 -5.72 -18.28 8.06
C ILE A 160 -5.37 -19.05 9.33
N SER A 161 -5.59 -18.43 10.50
CA SER A 161 -5.31 -19.03 11.80
C SER A 161 -6.22 -20.24 12.07
N ARG A 162 -7.53 -20.15 11.81
CA ARG A 162 -8.47 -21.28 11.94
C ARG A 162 -8.09 -22.47 11.07
N ARG A 163 -7.56 -22.21 9.88
CA ARG A 163 -7.12 -23.23 8.92
C ARG A 163 -5.71 -23.77 9.22
N SER A 164 -5.07 -23.33 10.31
CA SER A 164 -3.71 -23.73 10.68
C SER A 164 -2.67 -23.46 9.58
N VAL A 165 -2.89 -22.41 8.78
CA VAL A 165 -1.95 -21.99 7.74
C VAL A 165 -0.83 -21.19 8.42
N GLN A 166 0.36 -21.78 8.51
CA GLN A 166 1.50 -21.16 9.22
C GLN A 166 2.53 -20.56 8.26
N THR A 167 2.61 -21.09 7.04
CA THR A 167 3.58 -20.66 6.04
C THR A 167 2.92 -20.29 4.73
N PHE A 168 3.65 -19.53 3.91
CA PHE A 168 3.27 -19.28 2.52
C PHE A 168 3.16 -20.57 1.69
N GLY A 169 3.93 -21.61 2.03
CA GLY A 169 3.81 -22.93 1.43
C GLY A 169 2.45 -23.57 1.72
N ASP A 170 1.96 -23.45 2.95
CA ASP A 170 0.63 -23.94 3.34
C ASP A 170 -0.47 -23.19 2.58
N LEU A 171 -0.32 -21.87 2.46
CA LEU A 171 -1.25 -21.05 1.70
C LEU A 171 -1.33 -21.49 0.23
N ALA A 172 -0.19 -21.77 -0.40
CA ALA A 172 -0.12 -22.22 -1.79
C ALA A 172 -0.74 -23.61 -2.03
N ARG A 173 -0.89 -24.44 -0.98
CA ARG A 173 -1.56 -25.74 -1.05
C ARG A 173 -3.08 -25.64 -1.08
N LEU A 174 -3.67 -24.53 -0.57
CA LEU A 174 -5.12 -24.35 -0.56
C LEU A 174 -5.68 -24.32 -1.98
N ARG A 175 -5.14 -23.43 -2.82
CA ARG A 175 -5.50 -23.25 -4.23
C ARG A 175 -4.36 -22.60 -4.99
N ARG A 176 -4.37 -22.71 -6.33
CA ARG A 176 -3.41 -21.99 -7.19
C ARG A 176 -3.51 -20.48 -6.96
N TYR A 177 -2.45 -19.91 -6.42
CA TYR A 177 -2.33 -18.49 -6.15
C TYR A 177 -1.48 -17.79 -7.20
N ARG A 178 -1.86 -16.56 -7.59
CA ARG A 178 -1.19 -15.83 -8.67
C ARG A 178 0.21 -15.35 -8.30
N PHE A 179 0.44 -15.02 -7.03
CA PHE A 179 1.66 -14.36 -6.57
C PHE A 179 2.53 -15.26 -5.71
N VAL A 180 2.51 -16.59 -5.90
CA VAL A 180 3.31 -17.52 -5.06
C VAL A 180 4.80 -17.18 -5.06
N GLU A 181 5.33 -16.70 -6.18
CA GLU A 181 6.74 -16.31 -6.32
C GLU A 181 7.12 -15.10 -5.45
N SER A 182 6.17 -14.26 -5.04
CA SER A 182 6.47 -13.14 -4.14
C SER A 182 7.00 -13.62 -2.78
N PHE A 183 6.58 -14.81 -2.35
CA PHE A 183 6.94 -15.38 -1.05
C PHE A 183 8.40 -15.85 -0.97
N ARG A 184 9.11 -15.89 -2.11
CA ARG A 184 10.56 -16.14 -2.16
C ARG A 184 11.39 -14.88 -1.92
N ARG A 185 10.77 -13.70 -1.93
CA ARG A 185 11.44 -12.42 -1.70
C ARG A 185 11.75 -12.24 -0.21
N GLN A 186 12.87 -11.60 0.08
CA GLN A 186 13.23 -11.23 1.45
C GLN A 186 12.56 -9.91 1.83
N PRO A 187 12.11 -9.76 3.09
CA PRO A 187 11.65 -8.47 3.61
C PRO A 187 12.68 -7.36 3.36
N LEU A 188 12.17 -6.14 3.13
CA LEU A 188 13.05 -4.98 3.06
C LEU A 188 13.71 -4.77 4.43
N SER A 189 15.00 -4.47 4.41
CA SER A 189 15.72 -4.07 5.62
C SER A 189 15.53 -2.57 5.86
N GLU A 190 15.63 -2.12 7.11
CA GLU A 190 15.72 -0.68 7.36
C GLU A 190 16.90 -0.10 6.58
N PRO A 191 16.78 1.11 6.01
CA PRO A 191 17.90 1.77 5.37
C PRO A 191 19.03 1.92 6.40
N GLN A 192 20.12 1.17 6.22
CA GLN A 192 21.36 1.41 6.95
C GLN A 192 21.81 2.84 6.60
N HIS A 193 22.04 3.68 7.60
CA HIS A 193 22.38 5.11 7.44
C HIS A 193 23.35 5.35 6.28
N ALA A 194 22.82 5.74 5.12
CA ALA A 194 23.59 6.17 3.96
C ALA A 194 22.79 7.26 3.24
N ALA A 195 23.13 8.52 3.56
CA ALA A 195 22.94 9.70 2.74
C ALA A 195 21.59 9.84 2.00
N MET A 196 20.49 10.04 2.74
CA MET A 196 19.35 10.82 2.22
C MET A 196 19.32 12.13 2.99
N THR A 197 19.72 13.20 2.31
CA THR A 197 19.79 14.56 2.82
C THR A 197 18.47 14.91 3.51
N ARG A 198 18.51 15.25 4.80
CA ARG A 198 17.33 15.72 5.54
C ARG A 198 16.79 16.97 4.86
N GLY A 199 15.72 16.81 4.09
CA GLY A 199 14.85 17.91 3.69
C GLY A 199 14.36 18.60 4.97
N ARG A 200 14.73 19.86 5.10
CA ARG A 200 14.49 20.71 6.27
C ARG A 200 12.98 20.79 6.54
N LEU A 201 12.51 20.27 7.68
CA LEU A 201 11.17 20.59 8.18
C LEU A 201 11.12 22.11 8.41
N VAL A 202 10.42 22.83 7.53
CA VAL A 202 10.01 24.19 7.80
C VAL A 202 8.79 24.09 8.72
N SER A 203 9.03 24.17 10.03
CA SER A 203 7.96 24.44 10.99
C SER A 203 7.40 25.83 10.69
N ARG A 204 6.17 25.89 10.16
CA ARG A 204 5.39 27.12 10.13
C ARG A 204 4.67 27.25 11.47
N SER A 205 5.28 27.99 12.40
CA SER A 205 4.53 28.60 13.48
C SER A 205 3.58 29.64 12.87
N ILE A 206 2.29 29.34 12.93
CA ILE A 206 1.23 30.33 12.78
C ILE A 206 1.30 31.20 14.04
N ALA A 207 1.83 32.41 13.93
CA ALA A 207 1.70 33.43 14.95
C ALA A 207 0.35 34.13 14.73
N VAL A 208 -0.52 33.98 15.74
CA VAL A 208 -1.74 34.76 15.94
C VAL A 208 -1.36 36.04 16.70
N GLY A 209 -1.82 37.19 16.23
CA GLY A 209 -2.10 38.37 17.08
C GLY A 209 -1.08 39.51 17.06
N GLY A 210 -1.58 40.71 16.74
CA GLY A 210 -0.90 42.00 16.83
C GLY A 210 -1.54 43.01 15.89
#